data_AF-A0A960SG69-F1
#
_entry.id   AF-A0A960SG69-F1
#
_cell.length_a   1.000
_cell.length_b   1.000
_cell.length_c   1.000
_cell.angle_alpha   90.00
_cell.angle_beta   90.00
_cell.angle_gamma   90.00
#
_symmetry.space_group_name_H-M   'P 1'
#
loop_
_entity.id
_entity.type
_entity.pdbx_description
1 polymer ?
#
loop_
_entity_poly.entity_id
_entity_poly.type
_entity_poly.pdbx_seq_one_letter_code
_entity_poly.pdbx_strand_id
1 'polypeptide(L)'
;MRKLFIGLGMILSCWSYVSAQPDIVALEYYFDSDPGPGGGEVIDLDMEDQDTAVNLKITIPQLTMEGLEEGFHVLVVRFKDSQGDWSVAFT
;
A
#
# COMPACT_ATOMS: atom_id res chain seq x y z
N MET A 1 52.96 18.86 30.46
CA MET A 1 52.07 18.60 31.62
C MET A 1 51.05 17.55 31.22
N ARG A 2 51.00 16.44 31.97
CA ARG A 2 50.15 15.26 31.77
C ARG A 2 48.89 15.40 32.63
N LYS A 3 47.68 15.41 32.06
CA LYS A 3 46.38 15.07 32.70
C LYS A 3 45.39 14.67 31.58
N LEU A 4 45.05 13.40 31.35
CA LEU A 4 44.17 12.45 32.07
C LEU A 4 42.75 12.42 31.46
N PHE A 5 42.33 11.20 31.14
CA PHE A 5 41.11 10.68 30.49
C PHE A 5 39.79 11.04 31.19
N ILE A 6 38.66 10.99 30.45
CA ILE A 6 37.57 9.99 30.57
C ILE A 6 36.30 10.49 29.83
N GLY A 7 35.81 9.69 28.87
CA GLY A 7 34.39 9.37 28.71
C GLY A 7 33.48 10.36 27.97
N LEU A 8 33.07 9.98 26.75
CA LEU A 8 31.64 9.90 26.44
C LEU A 8 31.46 8.78 25.42
N GLY A 9 30.62 7.82 25.77
CA GLY A 9 30.50 6.56 25.05
C GLY A 9 30.09 6.73 23.59
N MET A 10 30.35 5.67 22.83
CA MET A 10 29.45 5.21 21.78
C MET A 10 28.00 5.27 22.28
N ILE A 11 27.33 6.41 22.11
CA ILE A 11 25.93 6.57 22.47
C ILE A 11 25.21 6.95 21.19
N LEU A 12 24.47 5.98 20.69
CA LEU A 12 23.31 6.13 19.83
C LEU A 12 23.54 6.92 18.53
N SER A 13 24.13 6.26 17.55
CA SER A 13 23.64 6.42 16.19
C SER A 13 23.17 5.08 15.63
N CYS A 14 22.48 4.29 16.47
CA CYS A 14 21.33 3.60 15.93
C CYS A 14 20.31 4.72 15.72
N TRP A 15 20.40 5.41 14.58
CA TRP A 15 19.27 6.15 14.06
C TRP A 15 18.18 5.11 13.95
N SER A 16 17.34 5.03 14.96
CA SER A 16 16.13 4.25 14.88
C SER A 16 15.39 4.81 13.68
N TYR A 17 15.34 4.04 12.59
CA TYR A 17 14.47 4.35 11.47
C TYR A 17 13.06 4.25 12.02
N VAL A 18 12.50 5.39 12.43
CA VAL A 18 11.07 5.50 12.60
C VAL A 18 10.52 5.51 11.18
N SER A 19 10.13 4.33 10.69
CA SER A 19 9.24 4.26 9.54
C SER A 19 7.84 4.53 10.05
N ALA A 20 7.23 5.62 9.61
CA ALA A 20 5.78 5.72 9.66
C ALA A 20 5.17 4.64 8.77
N GLN A 21 3.92 4.27 9.03
CA GLN A 21 3.18 3.42 8.10
C GLN A 21 3.06 4.15 6.76
N PRO A 22 3.41 3.53 5.62
CA PRO A 22 3.22 4.13 4.31
C PRO A 22 1.74 4.45 4.07
N ASP A 23 1.47 5.64 3.53
CA ASP A 23 0.14 6.02 3.09
C ASP A 23 -0.31 5.11 1.96
N ILE A 24 -1.61 4.82 1.89
CA ILE A 24 -2.19 4.15 0.73
C ILE A 24 -2.39 5.21 -0.35
N VAL A 25 -1.89 4.98 -1.57
CA VAL A 25 -1.92 5.98 -2.66
C VAL A 25 -2.70 5.51 -3.87
N ALA A 26 -2.95 4.21 -4.01
CA ALA A 26 -3.80 3.68 -5.05
C ALA A 26 -4.48 2.39 -4.61
N LEU A 27 -5.51 2.03 -5.36
CA LEU A 27 -6.18 0.75 -5.29
C LEU A 27 -6.21 0.16 -6.71
N GLU A 28 -6.15 -1.15 -6.83
CA GLU A 28 -6.57 -1.83 -8.05
C GLU A 28 -7.57 -2.92 -7.75
N TYR A 29 -8.37 -3.25 -8.75
CA TYR A 29 -9.27 -4.39 -8.69
C TYR A 29 -9.26 -5.19 -10.00
N TYR A 30 -9.58 -6.47 -9.88
CA TYR A 30 -9.74 -7.39 -11.01
C TYR A 30 -10.66 -8.54 -10.63
N PHE A 31 -11.10 -9.29 -11.63
CA PHE A 31 -11.93 -10.48 -11.46
C PHE A 31 -11.11 -11.75 -11.77
N ASP A 32 -11.26 -12.75 -10.92
CA ASP A 32 -10.76 -14.12 -11.04
C ASP A 32 -9.24 -14.29 -11.06
N SER A 33 -8.57 -14.00 -12.18
CA SER A 33 -7.14 -14.25 -12.35
C SER A 33 -6.31 -13.01 -12.04
N ASP A 34 -5.32 -13.11 -11.15
CA ASP A 34 -4.42 -12.00 -10.85
C ASP A 34 -3.59 -11.61 -12.09
N PRO A 35 -3.76 -10.40 -12.65
CA PRO A 35 -2.97 -9.93 -13.79
C PRO A 35 -1.54 -9.54 -13.40
N GLY A 36 -1.22 -9.58 -12.11
CA GLY A 36 0.02 -9.08 -11.54
C GLY A 36 -0.06 -7.58 -11.21
N PRO A 37 0.82 -7.07 -10.33
CA PRO A 37 0.76 -5.72 -9.78
C PRO A 37 0.66 -4.62 -10.86
N GLY A 38 -0.36 -3.77 -10.75
CA GLY A 38 -0.67 -2.72 -11.73
C GLY A 38 -1.29 -3.20 -13.05
N GLY A 39 -1.66 -4.48 -13.15
CA GLY A 39 -2.28 -5.08 -14.34
C GLY A 39 -3.81 -5.09 -14.32
N GLY A 40 -4.43 -4.81 -13.18
CA GLY A 40 -5.88 -4.63 -13.05
C GLY A 40 -6.34 -3.21 -13.38
N GLU A 41 -7.58 -2.88 -13.02
CA GLU A 41 -8.07 -1.51 -13.09
C GLU A 41 -7.56 -0.71 -11.89
N VAL A 42 -6.72 0.30 -12.13
CA VAL A 42 -6.09 1.12 -11.08
C VAL A 42 -6.88 2.40 -10.85
N ILE A 43 -7.11 2.71 -9.58
CA ILE A 43 -7.74 3.93 -9.09
C ILE A 43 -6.75 4.62 -8.16
N ASP A 44 -6.25 5.78 -8.59
CA ASP A 44 -5.43 6.64 -7.73
C ASP A 44 -6.29 7.24 -6.61
N LEU A 45 -5.73 7.26 -5.40
CA LEU A 45 -6.40 7.78 -4.21
C LEU A 45 -5.75 9.10 -3.80
N ASP A 46 -6.57 10.13 -3.68
CA ASP A 46 -6.14 11.41 -3.13
C ASP A 46 -6.39 11.41 -1.62
N MET A 47 -5.34 11.10 -0.85
CA MET A 47 -5.39 11.13 0.61
C MET A 47 -5.06 12.53 1.11
N GLU A 48 -6.01 13.45 0.97
CA GLU A 48 -5.84 14.82 1.50
C GLU A 48 -5.77 14.85 3.04
N ASP A 49 -6.42 13.88 3.70
CA ASP A 49 -6.43 13.74 5.16
C ASP A 49 -5.58 12.54 5.59
N GLN A 50 -4.63 12.77 6.51
CA GLN A 50 -3.83 11.74 7.20
C GLN A 50 -4.68 10.94 8.20
N ASP A 51 -5.84 10.45 7.78
CA ASP A 51 -6.69 9.62 8.62
C ASP A 51 -6.11 8.20 8.69
N THR A 52 -6.20 7.62 9.88
CA THR A 52 -5.81 6.24 10.17
C THR A 52 -6.70 5.20 9.48
N ALA A 53 -7.81 5.63 8.88
CA ALA A 53 -8.75 4.79 8.16
C ALA A 53 -9.22 5.45 6.87
N VAL A 54 -9.29 4.66 5.80
CA VAL A 54 -9.75 5.10 4.48
C VAL A 54 -11.13 4.50 4.23
N ASN A 55 -12.13 5.35 4.01
CA ASN A 55 -13.46 4.91 3.57
C ASN A 55 -13.58 5.10 2.06
N LEU A 56 -13.47 4.01 1.30
CA LEU A 56 -13.56 4.05 -0.16
C LEU A 56 -14.93 3.58 -0.65
N LYS A 57 -15.49 4.35 -1.58
CA LYS A 57 -16.62 3.95 -2.40
C LYS A 57 -16.17 3.79 -3.83
N ILE A 58 -16.08 2.55 -4.29
CA ILE A 58 -15.70 2.21 -5.67
C ILE A 58 -16.96 1.86 -6.44
N THR A 59 -17.09 2.40 -7.64
CA THR A 59 -18.17 2.05 -8.57
C THR A 59 -17.58 1.28 -9.74
N ILE A 60 -17.97 0.03 -9.88
CA ILE A 60 -17.54 -0.82 -11.01
C ILE A 60 -18.44 -0.48 -12.22
N PRO A 61 -17.87 -0.10 -13.37
CA PRO A 61 -18.66 0.20 -14.57
C PRO A 61 -19.48 -1.00 -15.03
N GLN A 62 -20.68 -0.74 -15.55
CA GLN A 62 -21.54 -1.80 -16.11
C GLN A 62 -20.84 -2.59 -17.23
N LEU A 63 -20.03 -1.92 -18.07
CA LEU A 63 -19.29 -2.57 -19.15
C LEU A 63 -18.31 -3.64 -18.64
N THR A 64 -17.71 -3.43 -17.46
CA THR A 64 -16.84 -4.43 -16.81
C THR A 64 -17.65 -5.67 -16.43
N MET A 65 -18.87 -5.49 -15.94
CA MET A 65 -19.77 -6.59 -15.57
C MET A 65 -20.27 -7.36 -16.80
N GLU A 66 -20.55 -6.68 -17.91
CA GLU A 66 -20.98 -7.29 -19.17
C GLU A 66 -19.88 -8.15 -19.83
N GLY A 67 -18.62 -7.93 -19.46
CA GLY A 67 -17.47 -8.70 -19.95
C GLY A 67 -17.25 -10.03 -19.20
N LEU A 68 -17.98 -10.30 -18.12
CA LEU A 68 -17.87 -11.53 -17.34
C LEU A 68 -18.81 -12.61 -17.91
N GLU A 69 -18.34 -13.86 -17.91
CA GLU A 69 -19.18 -15.00 -18.28
C GLU A 69 -20.28 -15.25 -17.22
N GLU A 70 -21.28 -16.08 -17.54
CA GLU A 70 -22.28 -16.46 -16.55
C GLU A 70 -21.65 -17.42 -15.52
N GLY A 71 -21.62 -17.02 -14.25
CA GLY A 71 -21.09 -17.87 -13.20
C GLY A 71 -20.72 -17.13 -11.91
N PHE A 72 -19.95 -17.82 -11.07
CA PHE A 72 -19.36 -17.23 -9.87
C PHE A 72 -18.01 -16.62 -10.21
N HIS A 73 -17.84 -15.35 -9.84
CA HIS A 73 -16.60 -14.62 -10.01
C HIS A 73 -16.10 -14.11 -8.66
N VAL A 74 -14.78 -13.98 -8.53
CA VAL A 74 -14.15 -13.39 -7.35
C VAL A 74 -13.66 -12.00 -7.69
N LEU A 75 -14.21 -10.99 -7.01
CA LEU A 75 -13.64 -9.65 -7.02
C LEU A 75 -12.48 -9.60 -6.04
N VAL A 76 -11.29 -9.33 -6.55
CA VAL A 76 -10.10 -9.09 -5.74
C VAL A 76 -9.77 -7.60 -5.78
N VAL A 77 -9.39 -7.08 -4.62
CA VAL A 77 -8.96 -5.70 -4.43
C VAL A 77 -7.61 -5.72 -3.73
N ARG A 78 -6.65 -4.95 -4.23
CA ARG A 78 -5.37 -4.71 -3.55
C ARG A 78 -5.01 -3.24 -3.54
N PHE A 79 -4.19 -2.86 -2.57
CA PHE A 79 -3.80 -1.48 -2.33
C PHE A 79 -2.33 -1.29 -2.65
N LYS A 80 -1.99 -0.10 -3.18
CA LYS A 80 -0.62 0.34 -3.36
C LYS A 80 -0.29 1.37 -2.30
N ASP A 81 0.86 1.21 -1.67
CA ASP A 81 1.37 2.19 -0.73
C ASP A 81 2.26 3.25 -1.38
N SER A 82 2.62 4.27 -0.61
CA SER A 82 3.47 5.38 -1.05
C SER A 82 4.93 4.98 -1.32
N GLN A 83 5.35 3.77 -0.92
CA GLN A 83 6.64 3.20 -1.31
C GLN A 83 6.60 2.50 -2.67
N GLY A 84 5.40 2.30 -3.21
CA GLY A 84 5.17 1.69 -4.51
C GLY A 84 4.85 0.20 -4.43
N ASP A 85 4.73 -0.35 -3.22
CA ASP A 85 4.47 -1.76 -3.00
C ASP A 85 2.96 -2.04 -3.03
N TRP A 86 2.61 -3.15 -3.68
CA TRP A 86 1.24 -3.63 -3.74
C TRP A 86 0.99 -4.67 -2.64
N SER A 87 -0.17 -4.62 -2.01
CA SER A 87 -0.57 -5.61 -1.02
C SER A 87 -0.70 -7.00 -1.65
N VAL A 88 -0.49 -8.03 -0.84
CA VAL A 88 -0.66 -9.42 -1.29
C VAL A 88 -2.10 -9.62 -1.75
N ALA A 89 -2.25 -10.13 -2.97
CA ALA A 89 -3.53 -10.62 -3.45
C ALA A 89 -3.82 -11.98 -2.81
N PHE A 90 -4.99 -12.11 -2.18
CA PHE A 90 -5.48 -13.41 -1.74
C PHE A 90 -6.27 -14.03 -2.89
N THR A 91 -5.73 -15.09 -3.49
CA THR A 91 -6.37 -15.91 -4.53
C THR A 91 -6.88 -17.21 -3.94
#